data_AF-A0A957N1A5-F1
#
_entry.id   AF-A0A957N1A5-F1
#
_cell.length_a   1.000
_cell.length_b   1.000
_cell.length_c   1.000
_cell.angle_alpha   90.00
_cell.angle_beta   90.00
_cell.angle_gamma   90.00
#
_symmetry.space_group_name_H-M   'P 1'
#
loop_
_entity.id
_entity.type
_entity.pdbx_description
1 polymer ?
#
loop_
_entity_poly.entity_id
_entity_poly.type
_entity_poly.pdbx_seq_one_letter_code
_entity_poly.pdbx_strand_id
1 'polypeptide(L)'
;MAIMFAVVLGLRAWTSASAAPAAPAGESTIGDFVWRDQNANGVQDVGEVGINGVRVELWQDDGDGVFEPAQDTFIEFLLTGDDASTPGIEAGWYQFDVTFGGEQLYWVTIPDSQFAPGAPLANHVFTSGNTIEPNPALVFSPNIIDNIDTIDFGYAPISMTVGKTVYAGHNNGASCPGGELVTGGAGTNVTYCFVVTHTGTAGSITNVQLSDATLGNIDQ
;
A
#
# COMPACT_ATOMS: atom_id res chain seq x y z
N MET A 1 -50.63 45.27 37.30
CA MET A 1 -49.76 46.34 36.77
C MET A 1 -48.38 45.74 36.61
N ALA A 2 -48.02 45.35 35.38
CA ALA A 2 -46.74 44.72 35.10
C ALA A 2 -45.65 45.79 35.00
N ILE A 3 -44.55 45.61 35.71
CA ILE A 3 -43.32 46.39 35.52
C ILE A 3 -42.23 45.38 35.15
N MET A 4 -41.81 45.48 33.90
CA MET A 4 -40.67 44.79 33.30
C MET A 4 -39.57 45.84 33.19
N PHE A 5 -38.36 45.60 33.71
CA PHE A 5 -37.11 46.18 33.18
C PHE A 5 -35.89 45.37 33.65
N ALA A 6 -34.93 45.28 32.73
CA ALA A 6 -33.87 44.29 32.59
C ALA A 6 -32.83 44.26 33.72
N VAL A 7 -32.44 43.05 34.12
CA VAL A 7 -31.12 42.80 34.69
C VAL A 7 -30.19 42.50 33.51
N VAL A 8 -29.22 43.39 33.30
CA VAL A 8 -28.06 43.13 32.45
C VAL A 8 -27.30 41.98 33.10
N LEU A 9 -27.49 40.76 32.59
CA LEU A 9 -26.56 39.67 32.80
C LEU A 9 -25.26 40.11 32.16
N GLY A 10 -24.30 40.54 32.98
CA GLY A 10 -22.95 40.78 32.52
C GLY A 10 -22.44 39.53 31.83
N LEU A 11 -22.27 39.59 30.51
CA LEU A 11 -21.42 38.66 29.80
C LEU A 11 -20.05 38.81 30.46
N ARG A 12 -19.69 37.86 31.33
CA ARG A 12 -18.29 37.57 31.57
C ARG A 12 -17.80 37.08 30.22
N ALA A 13 -17.23 38.00 29.44
CA ALA A 13 -16.36 37.63 28.34
C ALA A 13 -15.36 36.64 28.94
N TRP A 14 -15.48 35.37 28.56
CA TRP A 14 -14.39 34.45 28.69
C TRP A 14 -13.25 35.11 27.91
N THR A 15 -12.24 35.53 28.66
CA THR A 15 -10.97 36.00 28.11
C THR A 15 -10.52 34.93 27.13
N SER A 16 -10.48 35.32 25.85
CA SER A 16 -9.68 34.72 24.77
C SER A 16 -9.32 33.25 24.99
N ALA A 17 -9.90 32.35 24.19
CA ALA A 17 -9.14 31.17 23.81
C ALA A 17 -7.75 31.68 23.41
N SER A 18 -6.72 31.32 24.18
CA SER A 18 -5.36 31.56 23.74
C SER A 18 -5.29 30.92 22.36
N ALA A 19 -5.04 31.70 21.33
CA ALA A 19 -4.75 31.13 20.02
C ALA A 19 -3.74 30.01 20.25
N ALA A 20 -4.01 28.82 19.71
CA ALA A 20 -3.01 27.77 19.70
C ALA A 20 -1.68 28.41 19.24
N PRO A 21 -0.54 28.08 19.87
CA PRO A 21 0.73 28.60 19.40
C PRO A 21 0.80 28.33 17.90
N ALA A 22 1.16 29.36 17.12
CA ALA A 22 1.27 29.20 15.68
C ALA A 22 2.18 28.01 15.38
N ALA A 23 1.74 27.12 14.48
CA ALA A 23 2.54 25.98 14.07
C ALA A 23 3.93 26.48 13.64
N PRO A 24 4.99 25.77 14.05
CA PRO A 24 6.34 26.24 13.81
C PRO A 24 6.65 26.24 12.31
N ALA A 25 7.65 27.03 11.92
CA ALA A 25 8.15 27.07 10.56
C ALA A 25 9.63 26.73 10.53
N GLY A 26 10.06 25.91 9.58
CA GLY A 26 11.43 25.44 9.48
C GLY A 26 11.62 24.29 8.50
N GLU A 27 12.88 23.98 8.23
CA GLU A 27 13.29 22.83 7.41
C GLU A 27 13.12 21.52 8.19
N SER A 28 12.62 20.50 7.51
CA SER A 28 12.41 19.13 8.03
C SER A 28 12.47 18.16 6.85
N THR A 29 12.29 16.88 7.13
CA THR A 29 12.28 15.81 6.14
C THR A 29 11.07 14.90 6.34
N ILE A 30 10.56 14.30 5.25
CA ILE A 30 9.51 13.28 5.29
C ILE A 30 10.01 12.04 4.56
N GLY A 31 9.99 10.87 5.21
CA GLY A 31 10.40 9.63 4.58
C GLY A 31 10.30 8.42 5.51
N ASP A 32 10.92 7.34 5.04
CA ASP A 32 11.61 6.27 5.79
C ASP A 32 11.86 5.09 4.81
N PHE A 33 11.13 3.97 4.91
CA PHE A 33 11.39 2.77 4.08
C PHE A 33 10.20 2.20 3.29
N VAL A 34 10.50 1.67 2.11
CA VAL A 34 9.65 0.71 1.41
C VAL A 34 10.30 -0.67 1.50
N TRP A 35 9.62 -1.65 2.08
CA TRP A 35 10.22 -2.95 2.35
C TRP A 35 9.37 -4.15 1.92
N ARG A 36 10.06 -5.28 1.76
CA ARG A 36 9.46 -6.57 1.44
C ARG A 36 9.07 -7.26 2.74
N ASP A 37 7.79 -7.13 3.09
CA ASP A 37 7.15 -7.85 4.20
C ASP A 37 6.99 -9.33 3.80
N GLN A 38 7.93 -10.17 4.24
CA GLN A 38 8.03 -11.55 3.79
C GLN A 38 6.94 -12.42 4.41
N ASN A 39 6.54 -12.10 5.63
CA ASN A 39 5.58 -12.89 6.39
C ASN A 39 4.16 -12.31 6.38
N ALA A 40 3.96 -11.17 5.70
CA ALA A 40 2.70 -10.46 5.54
C ALA A 40 2.06 -9.97 6.84
N ASN A 41 2.87 -9.66 7.86
CA ASN A 41 2.37 -9.22 9.16
C ASN A 41 2.22 -7.69 9.27
N GLY A 42 2.69 -6.94 8.27
CA GLY A 42 2.64 -5.48 8.21
C GLY A 42 3.67 -4.77 9.09
N VAL A 43 4.63 -5.48 9.68
CA VAL A 43 5.68 -4.97 10.56
C VAL A 43 7.02 -5.19 9.89
N GLN A 44 7.94 -4.23 10.01
CA GLN A 44 9.30 -4.41 9.53
C GLN A 44 10.08 -5.33 10.48
N ASP A 45 10.27 -6.58 10.08
CA ASP A 45 11.00 -7.58 10.87
C ASP A 45 12.50 -7.60 10.54
N VAL A 46 13.31 -8.07 11.50
CA VAL A 46 14.76 -8.26 11.29
C VAL A 46 14.99 -9.24 10.13
N GLY A 47 15.72 -8.76 9.11
CA GLY A 47 16.07 -9.55 7.92
C GLY A 47 15.11 -9.34 6.74
N GLU A 48 14.03 -8.58 6.93
CA GLU A 48 13.26 -8.06 5.80
C GLU A 48 14.04 -6.93 5.12
N VAL A 49 14.05 -6.97 3.79
CA VAL A 49 14.89 -6.09 2.97
C VAL A 49 14.04 -5.04 2.30
N GLY A 50 14.62 -3.85 2.10
CA GLY A 50 13.97 -2.81 1.33
C GLY A 50 13.83 -3.12 -0.16
N ILE A 51 12.99 -2.34 -0.82
CA ILE A 51 12.69 -2.45 -2.25
C ILE A 51 13.14 -1.17 -2.96
N ASN A 52 14.24 -1.25 -3.71
CA ASN A 52 14.75 -0.12 -4.52
C ASN A 52 13.94 0.12 -5.80
N GLY A 53 14.00 1.36 -6.29
CA GLY A 53 13.41 1.79 -7.55
C GLY A 53 11.91 2.07 -7.48
N VAL A 54 11.28 1.95 -6.31
CA VAL A 54 9.87 2.27 -6.08
C VAL A 54 9.69 3.78 -6.14
N ARG A 55 8.77 4.25 -6.98
CA ARG A 55 8.37 5.66 -6.99
C ARG A 55 7.53 5.99 -5.77
N VAL A 56 7.95 6.99 -5.00
CA VAL A 56 7.19 7.58 -3.90
C VAL A 56 6.91 9.04 -4.26
N GLU A 57 5.69 9.51 -4.07
CA GLU A 57 5.24 10.85 -4.41
C GLU A 57 4.87 11.62 -3.15
N LEU A 58 5.25 12.91 -3.12
CA LEU A 58 4.85 13.86 -2.09
C LEU A 58 3.84 14.86 -2.67
N TRP A 59 2.75 15.05 -1.95
CA TRP A 59 1.67 15.97 -2.29
C TRP A 59 1.39 16.90 -1.11
N GLN A 60 1.08 18.15 -1.40
CA GLN A 60 0.53 19.09 -0.42
C GLN A 60 -0.99 19.04 -0.49
N ASP A 61 -1.59 18.76 0.66
CA ASP A 61 -3.03 18.73 0.88
C ASP A 61 -3.60 20.16 0.87
N ASP A 62 -4.84 20.33 0.43
CA ASP A 62 -5.50 21.64 0.36
C ASP A 62 -6.05 22.16 1.72
N GLY A 63 -5.88 21.35 2.77
CA GLY A 63 -6.24 21.63 4.16
C GLY A 63 -7.46 20.86 4.65
N ASP A 64 -8.05 19.98 3.83
CA ASP A 64 -9.23 19.20 4.19
C ASP A 64 -8.91 17.79 4.75
N GLY A 65 -7.67 17.32 4.58
CA GLY A 65 -7.22 16.02 5.07
C GLY A 65 -7.77 14.83 4.27
N VAL A 66 -8.08 15.02 2.97
CA VAL A 66 -8.54 13.98 2.05
C VAL A 66 -7.64 13.95 0.83
N PHE A 67 -7.02 12.79 0.55
CA PHE A 67 -6.14 12.69 -0.62
C PHE A 67 -6.91 12.72 -1.94
N GLU A 68 -6.67 13.77 -2.72
CA GLU A 68 -7.41 14.11 -3.92
C GLU A 68 -6.47 14.68 -4.98
N PRO A 69 -5.88 13.86 -5.87
CA PRO A 69 -4.87 14.32 -6.84
C PRO A 69 -5.27 15.47 -7.76
N ALA A 70 -6.58 15.76 -7.85
CA ALA A 70 -7.12 16.86 -8.64
C ALA A 70 -7.20 18.19 -7.87
N GLN A 71 -7.18 18.15 -6.54
CA GLN A 71 -7.27 19.30 -5.63
C GLN A 71 -5.94 19.53 -4.92
N ASP A 72 -5.27 18.45 -4.54
CA ASP A 72 -3.94 18.45 -3.95
C ASP A 72 -2.87 18.87 -4.95
N THR A 73 -1.81 19.47 -4.42
CA THR A 73 -0.67 19.94 -5.22
C THR A 73 0.43 18.90 -5.20
N PHE A 74 0.73 18.30 -6.35
CA PHE A 74 1.94 17.48 -6.51
C PHE A 74 3.19 18.34 -6.28
N ILE A 75 4.07 17.90 -5.39
CA ILE A 75 5.34 18.57 -5.12
C ILE A 75 6.44 17.91 -5.94
N GLU A 76 6.74 16.65 -5.63
CA GLU A 76 7.83 15.91 -6.24
C GLU A 76 7.68 14.40 -6.06
N PHE A 77 8.62 13.65 -6.65
CA PHE A 77 8.74 12.22 -6.41
C PHE A 77 10.21 11.83 -6.26
N LEU A 78 10.44 10.75 -5.52
CA LEU A 78 11.72 10.08 -5.41
C LEU A 78 11.61 8.62 -5.83
N LEU A 79 12.76 8.02 -6.15
CA LEU A 79 12.88 6.58 -6.27
C LEU A 79 13.58 6.07 -5.03
N THR A 80 13.02 5.03 -4.41
CA THR A 80 13.68 4.38 -3.28
C THR A 80 15.05 3.86 -3.69
N GLY A 81 16.02 3.96 -2.78
CA GLY A 81 17.41 3.58 -3.02
C GLY A 81 18.06 3.03 -1.76
N ASP A 82 19.38 2.89 -1.82
CA ASP A 82 20.16 2.59 -0.63
C ASP A 82 20.27 3.86 0.23
N ASP A 83 20.08 3.74 1.54
CA ASP A 83 20.33 4.86 2.45
C ASP A 83 21.81 5.29 2.35
N ALA A 84 22.03 6.58 2.11
CA ALA A 84 23.34 7.18 2.04
C ALA A 84 24.05 7.26 3.41
N SER A 85 23.29 7.16 4.50
CA SER A 85 23.80 7.17 5.88
C SER A 85 24.26 5.78 6.34
N THR A 86 23.64 4.72 5.81
CA THR A 86 24.03 3.31 6.00
C THR A 86 24.36 2.58 4.68
N PRO A 87 25.29 3.09 3.84
CA PRO A 87 25.50 2.57 2.49
C PRO A 87 25.80 1.06 2.47
N GLY A 88 24.97 0.31 1.76
CA GLY A 88 25.14 -1.13 1.53
C GLY A 88 24.46 -2.05 2.54
N ILE A 89 23.66 -1.52 3.48
CA ILE A 89 22.91 -2.31 4.47
C ILE A 89 21.40 -2.19 4.26
N GLU A 90 20.90 -1.05 3.80
CA GLU A 90 19.45 -0.78 3.77
C GLU A 90 19.01 -0.21 2.40
N ALA A 91 18.49 -1.10 1.55
CA ALA A 91 17.71 -0.74 0.37
C ALA A 91 16.35 -0.15 0.79
N GLY A 92 15.60 0.41 -0.16
CA GLY A 92 14.20 0.82 0.04
C GLY A 92 14.00 2.21 0.65
N TRP A 93 15.08 2.94 0.89
CA TRP A 93 15.05 4.23 1.57
C TRP A 93 14.61 5.38 0.65
N TYR A 94 13.86 6.33 1.19
CA TYR A 94 13.54 7.60 0.53
C TYR A 94 13.35 8.72 1.56
N GLN A 95 13.64 9.97 1.17
CA GLN A 95 13.47 11.14 2.05
C GLN A 95 13.26 12.41 1.23
N PHE A 96 12.14 13.09 1.43
CA PHE A 96 11.84 14.41 0.89
C PHE A 96 12.34 15.50 1.84
N ASP A 97 12.93 16.56 1.29
CA ASP A 97 13.22 17.77 2.06
C ASP A 97 12.00 18.71 2.01
N VAL A 98 11.49 19.12 3.17
CA VAL A 98 10.31 19.99 3.26
C VAL A 98 10.60 21.23 4.09
N THR A 99 9.87 22.32 3.81
CA THR A 99 9.86 23.52 4.65
C THR A 99 8.45 23.76 5.15
N PHE A 100 8.21 23.49 6.43
CA PHE A 100 6.94 23.81 7.05
C PHE A 100 6.80 25.33 7.21
N GLY A 101 5.63 25.84 6.89
CA GLY A 101 5.28 27.26 6.97
C GLY A 101 3.91 27.45 7.59
N GLY A 102 3.74 27.00 8.84
CA GLY A 102 2.45 26.96 9.53
C GLY A 102 1.79 25.59 9.45
N GLU A 103 0.49 25.53 9.79
CA GLU A 103 -0.28 24.28 9.74
C GLU A 103 -0.44 23.84 8.29
N GLN A 104 0.27 22.77 7.92
CA GLN A 104 0.23 22.17 6.59
C GLN A 104 0.05 20.67 6.74
N LEU A 105 -0.66 20.09 5.78
CA LEU A 105 -0.87 18.66 5.64
C LEU A 105 -0.20 18.20 4.33
N TYR A 106 0.37 17.01 4.37
CA TYR A 106 1.01 16.40 3.21
C TYR A 106 0.51 14.97 3.05
N TRP A 107 0.52 14.49 1.82
CA TRP A 107 0.30 13.08 1.51
C TRP A 107 1.55 12.48 0.90
N VAL A 108 1.93 11.31 1.41
CA VAL A 108 2.96 10.47 0.80
C VAL A 108 2.27 9.26 0.19
N THR A 109 2.54 8.98 -1.09
CA THR A 109 1.86 7.88 -1.79
C THR A 109 2.79 7.10 -2.70
N ILE A 110 2.50 5.80 -2.81
CA ILE A 110 3.05 4.93 -3.85
C ILE A 110 1.96 4.77 -4.93
N PRO A 111 2.16 5.32 -6.13
CA PRO A 111 1.14 5.36 -7.17
C PRO A 111 0.91 3.99 -7.81
N ASP A 112 -0.30 3.73 -8.29
CA ASP A 112 -0.73 2.47 -8.93
C ASP A 112 0.20 1.97 -10.03
N SER A 113 0.90 2.89 -10.72
CA SER A 113 1.92 2.56 -11.72
C SER A 113 3.01 1.62 -11.21
N GLN A 114 3.29 1.59 -9.91
CA GLN A 114 4.31 0.73 -9.31
C GLN A 114 3.92 -0.75 -9.26
N PHE A 115 2.63 -1.07 -9.47
CA PHE A 115 2.09 -2.43 -9.46
C PHE A 115 1.86 -2.99 -10.87
N ALA A 116 2.09 -2.18 -11.92
CA ALA A 116 1.96 -2.62 -13.31
C ALA A 116 2.98 -3.74 -13.64
N PRO A 117 2.71 -4.60 -14.63
CA PRO A 117 3.65 -5.64 -15.04
C PRO A 117 5.05 -5.08 -15.35
N GLY A 118 6.07 -5.59 -14.64
CA GLY A 118 7.46 -5.15 -14.79
C GLY A 118 7.88 -3.98 -13.89
N ALA A 119 6.96 -3.38 -13.14
CA ALA A 119 7.26 -2.37 -12.14
C ALA A 119 7.79 -3.01 -10.83
N PRO A 120 8.44 -2.24 -9.94
CA PRO A 120 9.10 -2.77 -8.73
C PRO A 120 8.18 -3.54 -7.77
N LEU A 121 6.90 -3.16 -7.70
CA LEU A 121 5.89 -3.78 -6.83
C LEU A 121 4.91 -4.67 -7.62
N ALA A 122 5.25 -5.05 -8.85
CA ALA A 122 4.46 -6.03 -9.60
C ALA A 122 4.30 -7.31 -8.78
N ASN A 123 3.08 -7.86 -8.72
CA ASN A 123 2.73 -9.03 -7.91
C ASN A 123 3.02 -8.86 -6.40
N HIS A 124 2.91 -7.64 -5.87
CA HIS A 124 2.89 -7.42 -4.42
C HIS A 124 1.58 -6.79 -4.00
N VAL A 125 1.22 -6.99 -2.74
CA VAL A 125 0.07 -6.36 -2.09
C VAL A 125 0.55 -5.59 -0.87
N PHE A 126 -0.09 -4.47 -0.61
CA PHE A 126 0.18 -3.64 0.55
C PHE A 126 -0.25 -4.35 1.84
N THR A 127 0.64 -4.40 2.84
CA THR A 127 0.40 -5.13 4.10
C THR A 127 0.54 -4.27 5.35
N SER A 128 1.28 -3.15 5.30
CA SER A 128 1.53 -2.32 6.49
C SER A 128 0.38 -1.39 6.91
N GLY A 129 -0.69 -1.29 6.11
CA GLY A 129 -1.75 -0.29 6.25
C GLY A 129 -2.37 -0.11 7.65
N ASN A 130 -2.49 -1.18 8.44
CA ASN A 130 -3.11 -1.13 9.78
C ASN A 130 -2.09 -1.19 10.93
N THR A 131 -0.81 -1.33 10.62
CA THR A 131 0.27 -1.55 11.61
C THR A 131 1.27 -0.40 11.66
N ILE A 132 1.43 0.37 10.57
CA ILE A 132 2.28 1.56 10.52
C ILE A 132 1.50 2.74 9.93
N GLU A 133 1.40 2.84 8.60
CA GLU A 133 0.66 3.90 7.89
C GLU A 133 -0.10 3.34 6.68
N PRO A 134 -1.22 3.94 6.25
CA PRO A 134 -1.90 3.59 5.00
C PRO A 134 -1.13 4.08 3.76
N ASN A 135 -1.49 3.61 2.57
CA ASN A 135 -1.09 4.23 1.31
C ASN A 135 -2.36 4.72 0.58
N PRO A 136 -2.57 6.03 0.36
CA PRO A 136 -1.71 7.17 0.76
C PRO A 136 -1.61 7.39 2.28
N ALA A 137 -0.47 7.89 2.75
CA ALA A 137 -0.20 8.23 4.15
C ALA A 137 -0.37 9.74 4.39
N LEU A 138 -1.17 10.11 5.39
CA LEU A 138 -1.37 11.51 5.79
C LEU A 138 -0.30 11.94 6.79
N VAL A 139 0.37 13.04 6.49
CA VAL A 139 1.44 13.60 7.31
C VAL A 139 0.98 14.95 7.88
N PHE A 140 0.99 15.06 9.21
CA PHE A 140 0.62 16.28 9.91
C PHE A 140 1.87 17.13 10.21
N SER A 141 1.78 18.45 10.04
CA SER A 141 2.81 19.35 10.56
C SER A 141 2.97 19.14 12.07
N PRO A 142 4.17 18.78 12.56
CA PRO A 142 4.38 18.56 13.97
C PRO A 142 4.31 19.87 14.77
N ASN A 143 3.97 19.78 16.05
CA ASN A 143 3.95 20.94 16.97
C ASN A 143 5.35 21.56 17.18
N ILE A 144 6.40 20.84 16.78
CA ILE A 144 7.82 21.21 16.79
C ILE A 144 8.39 20.75 15.45
N ILE A 145 9.25 21.54 14.80
CA ILE A 145 9.94 21.09 13.58
C ILE A 145 10.86 19.92 13.95
N ASP A 146 10.50 18.73 13.47
CA ASP A 146 11.29 17.50 13.60
C ASP A 146 11.20 16.72 12.29
N ASN A 147 12.16 15.85 12.04
CA ASN A 147 12.12 14.95 10.89
C ASN A 147 11.02 13.91 11.09
N ILE A 148 10.33 13.58 10.00
CA ILE A 148 9.26 12.58 9.97
C ILE A 148 9.83 11.35 9.28
N ASP A 149 10.32 10.43 10.08
CA ASP A 149 10.99 9.18 9.71
C ASP A 149 10.11 7.96 10.05
N THR A 150 8.79 8.11 9.94
CA THR A 150 7.81 7.06 10.30
C THR A 150 6.93 6.66 9.12
N ILE A 151 7.21 7.16 7.92
CA ILE A 151 6.35 6.92 6.75
C ILE A 151 6.88 5.70 6.00
N ASP A 152 6.45 4.52 6.45
CA ASP A 152 6.88 3.25 5.88
C ASP A 152 5.79 2.53 5.07
N PHE A 153 6.22 1.83 4.02
CA PHE A 153 5.32 1.00 3.20
C PHE A 153 5.80 -0.45 3.05
N GLY A 154 5.03 -1.37 3.64
CA GLY A 154 5.30 -2.80 3.62
C GLY A 154 4.51 -3.50 2.52
N TYR A 155 5.22 -4.31 1.73
CA TYR A 155 4.64 -5.06 0.62
C TYR A 155 5.04 -6.53 0.64
N ALA A 156 4.04 -7.41 0.60
CA ALA A 156 4.24 -8.84 0.53
C ALA A 156 3.95 -9.36 -0.88
N PRO A 157 4.71 -10.35 -1.38
CA PRO A 157 4.46 -10.95 -2.68
C PRO A 157 3.16 -11.76 -2.67
N ILE A 158 2.34 -11.57 -3.70
CA ILE A 158 1.30 -12.52 -4.09
C ILE A 158 1.93 -13.51 -5.07
N SER A 159 1.79 -14.80 -4.82
CA SER A 159 2.40 -15.84 -5.66
C SER A 159 1.44 -16.97 -5.92
N MET A 160 1.45 -17.49 -7.15
CA MET A 160 0.57 -18.57 -7.59
C MET A 160 1.36 -19.63 -8.33
N THR A 161 1.01 -20.90 -8.11
CA THR A 161 1.53 -22.01 -8.90
C THR A 161 0.38 -22.79 -9.51
N VAL A 162 0.54 -23.27 -10.74
CA VAL A 162 -0.44 -24.13 -11.41
C VAL A 162 0.20 -25.51 -11.62
N GLY A 163 -0.31 -26.51 -10.91
CA GLY A 163 0.00 -27.92 -11.16
C GLY A 163 -0.95 -28.49 -12.22
N LYS A 164 -0.43 -29.32 -13.14
CA LYS A 164 -1.23 -29.98 -14.18
C LYS A 164 -1.04 -31.49 -14.10
N THR A 165 -2.12 -32.24 -14.16
CA THR A 165 -2.07 -33.70 -14.36
C THR A 165 -3.06 -34.12 -15.44
N VAL A 166 -2.85 -35.30 -16.01
CA VAL A 166 -3.75 -35.92 -16.98
C VAL A 166 -4.04 -37.37 -16.59
N TYR A 167 -5.30 -37.78 -16.78
CA TYR A 167 -5.74 -39.17 -16.59
C TYR A 167 -6.76 -39.59 -17.66
N ALA A 168 -6.91 -40.91 -17.85
CA ALA A 168 -7.86 -41.48 -18.80
C ALA A 168 -9.29 -41.51 -18.25
N GLY A 169 -10.26 -41.22 -19.11
CA GLY A 169 -11.68 -41.12 -18.74
C GLY A 169 -12.07 -39.75 -18.20
N HIS A 170 -13.25 -39.65 -17.61
CA HIS A 170 -13.80 -38.45 -16.99
C HIS A 170 -14.54 -38.84 -15.71
N ASN A 171 -14.20 -38.23 -14.57
CA ASN A 171 -14.83 -38.49 -13.27
C ASN A 171 -15.70 -37.33 -12.76
N ASN A 172 -16.10 -36.40 -13.65
CA ASN A 172 -16.81 -35.17 -13.29
C ASN A 172 -16.05 -34.28 -12.29
N GLY A 173 -14.71 -34.31 -12.34
CA GLY A 173 -13.85 -33.39 -11.57
C GLY A 173 -13.75 -33.72 -10.07
N ALA A 174 -14.07 -34.95 -9.64
CA ALA A 174 -14.12 -35.30 -8.21
C ALA A 174 -12.75 -35.24 -7.49
N SER A 175 -11.62 -35.19 -8.22
CA SER A 175 -10.25 -35.06 -7.70
C SER A 175 -9.26 -34.82 -8.87
N CYS A 176 -7.96 -34.62 -8.56
CA CYS A 176 -6.85 -34.59 -9.53
C CYS A 176 -5.94 -35.85 -9.51
N PRO A 177 -6.46 -37.09 -9.63
CA PRO A 177 -5.60 -38.25 -9.77
C PRO A 177 -5.05 -38.29 -11.20
N GLY A 178 -3.74 -38.25 -11.40
CA GLY A 178 -3.17 -38.28 -12.74
C GLY A 178 -1.66 -38.22 -12.76
N GLY A 179 -1.08 -38.39 -13.95
CA GLY A 179 0.35 -38.25 -14.20
C GLY A 179 0.65 -37.21 -15.27
N GLU A 180 1.90 -37.17 -15.74
CA GLU A 180 2.35 -36.26 -16.80
C GLU A 180 1.87 -36.68 -18.20
N LEU A 181 1.57 -37.97 -18.40
CA LEU A 181 1.22 -38.53 -19.70
C LEU A 181 0.14 -39.61 -19.58
N VAL A 182 -0.82 -39.56 -20.51
CA VAL A 182 -1.80 -40.61 -20.76
C VAL A 182 -1.75 -40.96 -22.25
N THR A 183 -1.75 -42.25 -22.55
CA THR A 183 -1.84 -42.75 -23.94
C THR A 183 -3.21 -43.38 -24.16
N GLY A 184 -3.85 -43.07 -25.29
CA GLY A 184 -5.14 -43.64 -25.66
C GLY A 184 -5.32 -43.64 -27.18
N GLY A 185 -6.17 -44.54 -27.69
CA GLY A 185 -6.55 -44.55 -29.10
C GLY A 185 -7.51 -43.41 -29.46
N ALA A 186 -7.71 -43.13 -30.75
CA ALA A 186 -8.63 -42.10 -31.21
C ALA A 186 -10.04 -42.27 -30.60
N GLY A 187 -10.60 -41.19 -30.06
CA GLY A 187 -11.89 -41.19 -29.37
C GLY A 187 -11.84 -41.56 -27.88
N THR A 188 -10.65 -41.81 -27.32
CA THR A 188 -10.50 -41.99 -25.87
C THR A 188 -10.66 -40.65 -25.15
N ASN A 189 -11.57 -40.58 -24.18
CA ASN A 189 -11.69 -39.41 -23.32
C ASN A 189 -10.46 -39.31 -22.41
N VAL A 190 -9.92 -38.10 -22.30
CA VAL A 190 -8.88 -37.74 -21.32
C VAL A 190 -9.37 -36.54 -20.53
N THR A 191 -8.99 -36.47 -19.26
CA THR A 191 -9.27 -35.32 -18.41
C THR A 191 -7.96 -34.70 -17.96
N TYR A 192 -7.85 -33.39 -18.15
CA TYR A 192 -6.82 -32.57 -17.54
C TYR A 192 -7.33 -32.03 -16.21
N CYS A 193 -6.50 -32.10 -15.19
CA CYS A 193 -6.76 -31.45 -13.91
C CYS A 193 -5.74 -30.34 -13.71
N PHE A 194 -6.21 -29.19 -13.26
CA PHE A 194 -5.37 -28.06 -12.89
C PHE A 194 -5.56 -27.78 -11.39
N VAL A 195 -4.47 -27.73 -10.65
CA VAL A 195 -4.47 -27.31 -9.25
C VAL A 195 -3.82 -25.94 -9.20
N VAL A 196 -4.60 -24.91 -8.89
CA VAL A 196 -4.06 -23.59 -8.63
C VAL A 196 -3.81 -23.44 -7.15
N THR A 197 -2.57 -23.14 -6.76
CA THR A 197 -2.17 -22.98 -5.37
C THR A 197 -1.74 -21.54 -5.13
N HIS A 198 -2.35 -20.90 -4.14
CA HIS A 198 -1.80 -19.68 -3.56
C HIS A 198 -0.51 -20.04 -2.80
N THR A 199 0.62 -19.53 -3.24
CA THR A 199 1.93 -19.70 -2.59
C THR A 199 2.45 -18.41 -1.98
N GLY A 200 1.73 -17.29 -2.18
CA GLY A 200 2.02 -16.02 -1.52
C GLY A 200 1.69 -16.06 -0.03
N THR A 201 2.32 -15.15 0.71
CA THR A 201 2.10 -14.98 2.15
C THR A 201 0.98 -13.99 2.45
N ALA A 202 0.61 -13.12 1.50
CA ALA A 202 -0.44 -12.12 1.66
C ALA A 202 -1.59 -12.27 0.66
N GLY A 203 -2.76 -11.79 1.08
CA GLY A 203 -3.94 -11.61 0.22
C GLY A 203 -4.80 -12.87 0.04
N SER A 204 -6.08 -12.64 -0.27
CA SER A 204 -6.97 -13.65 -0.85
C SER A 204 -6.96 -13.50 -2.35
N ILE A 205 -6.73 -14.59 -3.09
CA ILE A 205 -6.88 -14.55 -4.53
C ILE A 205 -8.36 -14.72 -4.86
N THR A 206 -8.89 -13.77 -5.63
CA THR A 206 -10.25 -13.83 -6.18
C THR A 206 -10.16 -13.84 -7.70
N ASN A 207 -11.19 -14.39 -8.38
CA ASN A 207 -11.32 -14.38 -9.84
C ASN A 207 -10.13 -15.01 -10.60
N VAL A 208 -9.64 -16.17 -10.15
CA VAL A 208 -8.61 -16.93 -10.88
C VAL A 208 -9.17 -17.41 -12.23
N GLN A 209 -8.70 -16.82 -13.33
CA GLN A 209 -9.04 -17.27 -14.67
C GLN A 209 -7.91 -18.10 -15.27
N LEU A 210 -8.25 -19.31 -15.72
CA LEU A 210 -7.36 -20.15 -16.53
C LEU A 210 -7.83 -20.10 -17.98
N SER A 211 -6.95 -19.61 -18.87
CA SER A 211 -7.19 -19.60 -20.31
C SER A 211 -6.18 -20.49 -21.02
N ASP A 212 -6.67 -21.29 -21.97
CA ASP A 212 -5.84 -22.06 -22.90
C ASP A 212 -6.27 -21.69 -24.32
N ALA A 213 -5.34 -21.24 -25.16
CA ALA A 213 -5.65 -20.72 -26.50
C ALA A 213 -6.33 -21.75 -27.42
N THR A 214 -6.21 -23.04 -27.10
CA THR A 214 -6.78 -24.16 -27.85
C THR A 214 -8.10 -24.65 -27.28
N LEU A 215 -8.31 -24.56 -25.95
CA LEU A 215 -9.53 -25.01 -25.28
C LEU A 215 -10.52 -23.88 -24.97
N GLY A 216 -10.10 -22.61 -25.08
CA GLY A 216 -10.88 -21.45 -24.66
C GLY A 216 -10.79 -21.18 -23.16
N ASN A 217 -11.70 -20.36 -22.62
CA ASN A 217 -11.84 -20.16 -21.19
C ASN A 217 -12.40 -21.45 -20.57
N ILE A 218 -11.68 -22.04 -19.61
CA ILE A 218 -12.09 -23.28 -18.93
C ILE A 218 -12.98 -22.98 -17.70
N ASP A 219 -13.11 -21.70 -17.35
CA ASP A 219 -14.00 -21.15 -16.33
C ASP A 219 -15.40 -20.89 -16.91
N GLN A 220 -16.31 -21.86 -16.80
CA GLN A 220 -17.77 -21.69 -16.79
C GLN A 220 -18.38 -22.58 -15.71
#